data_AF-A0A7X4F584-F1
#
_entry.id   AF-A0A7X4F584-F1
#
_cell.length_a   1.000
_cell.length_b   1.000
_cell.length_c   1.000
_cell.angle_alpha   90.00
_cell.angle_beta   90.00
_cell.angle_gamma   90.00
#
_symmetry.space_group_name_H-M   'P 1'
#
loop_
_entity.id
_entity.type
_entity.pdbx_description
1 polymer ?
#
loop_
_entity_poly.entity_id
_entity_poly.type
_entity_poly.pdbx_seq_one_letter_code
_entity_poly.pdbx_strand_id
1 'polypeptide(L)' 'MQPYLAPLQRIAETASLAELLALIRDDTPMLLVVDAHGGTEGLVTIADLTSEIVGEEEDAAHGQPVAVRTMAPGHW' A
#
# COMPACT_ATOMS: atom_id res chain seq x y z
N MET A 1 -5.24 -22.15 13.18
CA MET A 1 -5.16 -20.69 12.88
C MET A 1 -3.80 -20.28 12.33
N GLN A 2 -2.67 -20.79 12.85
CA GLN A 2 -1.33 -20.52 12.31
C GLN A 2 -1.09 -20.76 10.79
N PRO A 3 -1.70 -21.73 10.09
CA PRO A 3 -1.37 -21.96 8.67
C PRO A 3 -1.88 -20.87 7.71
N TYR A 4 -2.66 -19.91 8.21
CA TYR A 4 -3.21 -18.80 7.40
C TYR A 4 -2.51 -17.47 7.66
N LEU A 5 -1.44 -17.45 8.47
CA LEU A 5 -0.67 -16.25 8.77
C LEU A 5 0.60 -16.23 7.93
N ALA A 6 0.72 -15.21 7.07
CA ALA A 6 1.95 -14.91 6.36
C ALA A 6 2.73 -13.82 7.11
N PRO A 7 4.08 -13.86 7.11
CA PRO A 7 4.88 -12.74 7.59
C PRO A 7 4.61 -11.49 6.75
N LEU A 8 4.55 -10.33 7.40
CA LEU A 8 4.36 -9.04 6.74
C LEU A 8 5.56 -8.15 7.00
N GLN A 9 6.14 -7.60 5.93
CA GLN A 9 7.31 -6.75 6.02
C GLN A 9 6.93 -5.33 6.44
N ARG A 10 7.65 -4.78 7.43
CA ARG A 10 7.47 -3.43 7.96
C ARG A 10 8.47 -2.48 7.32
N ILE A 11 8.02 -1.27 6.96
CA ILE A 11 8.84 -0.20 6.40
C ILE A 11 8.54 1.12 7.11
N ALA A 12 9.53 2.01 7.16
CA ALA A 12 9.34 3.34 7.74
C ALA A 12 8.48 4.23 6.82
N GLU A 13 7.62 5.08 7.38
CA GLU A 13 6.84 6.08 6.63
C GLU A 13 7.70 7.02 5.77
N THR A 14 8.99 7.16 6.10
CA THR A 14 9.96 8.00 5.40
C THR A 14 10.68 7.29 4.25
N ALA A 15 10.37 6.01 3.99
CA ALA A 15 10.97 5.25 2.91
C ALA A 15 10.61 5.85 1.54
N SER A 16 11.60 5.95 0.66
CA SER A 16 11.42 6.46 -0.69
C SER A 16 10.75 5.44 -1.62
N LEU A 17 10.07 5.93 -2.65
CA LEU A 17 9.44 5.09 -3.69
C LEU A 17 10.44 4.09 -4.31
N ALA A 18 11.69 4.50 -4.55
CA ALA A 18 12.72 3.64 -5.11
C ALA A 18 13.09 2.48 -4.17
N GLU A 19 13.16 2.74 -2.86
CA GLU A 19 13.38 1.70 -1.85
C GLU A 19 12.19 0.73 -1.80
N LEU A 20 10.96 1.25 -1.79
CA LEU A 20 9.75 0.43 -1.77
C LEU A 20 9.67 -0.50 -2.99
N LEU A 21 9.95 0.02 -4.20
CA LEU A 21 9.97 -0.78 -5.43
C LEU A 21 11.06 -1.85 -5.45
N ALA A 22 12.20 -1.60 -4.82
CA ALA A 22 13.26 -2.61 -4.68
C ALA A 22 12.86 -3.74 -3.73
N LEU A 23 12.08 -3.41 -2.68
CA LEU A 23 11.57 -4.38 -1.69
C LEU A 23 10.41 -5.24 -2.21
N ILE A 24 9.45 -4.65 -2.92
CA ILE A 24 8.21 -5.33 -3.36
C ILE A 24 8.42 -6.27 -4.58
N ARG A 25 9.66 -6.37 -5.10
CA ARG A 25 10.00 -7.22 -6.26
C ARG A 25 9.99 -8.73 -5.98
N ASP A 26 10.10 -9.12 -4.72
CA ASP A 26 9.95 -10.52 -4.29
C ASP A 26 8.47 -10.83 -4.00
N ASP A 27 8.09 -12.08 -3.70
CA ASP A 27 6.72 -12.60 -3.42
C ASP A 27 5.94 -11.89 -2.25
N THR A 28 6.30 -10.64 -1.94
CA THR A 28 5.73 -9.75 -0.93
C THR A 28 4.81 -8.73 -1.61
N PRO A 29 3.50 -9.04 -1.78
CA PRO A 29 2.59 -8.15 -2.49
C PRO A 29 2.22 -6.87 -1.72
N MET A 30 2.60 -6.79 -0.43
CA MET A 30 2.13 -5.78 0.51
C MET A 30 3.16 -5.49 1.61
N LEU A 31 3.29 -4.23 1.99
CA LEU A 31 4.15 -3.76 3.08
C LEU A 31 3.32 -3.01 4.13
N LEU A 32 3.72 -3.13 5.40
CA LEU A 32 3.16 -2.36 6.52
C LEU A 32 3.98 -1.10 6.75
N VAL A 33 3.35 0.06 6.61
CA VAL A 33 3.96 1.37 6.86
C VAL A 33 3.86 1.68 8.34
N VAL A 34 4.98 2.04 8.96
CA VAL A 34 5.06 2.38 10.38
C VAL A 34 5.74 3.70 10.63
N ASP A 35 5.25 4.41 11.64
CA ASP A 35 5.85 5.67 12.11
C ASP A 35 7.13 5.41 12.95
N ALA A 36 7.78 6.50 13.36
CA ALA A 36 8.98 6.44 14.20
C ALA A 36 8.75 5.88 15.63
N HIS A 37 7.50 5.83 16.10
CA HIS A 37 7.09 5.29 17.39
C HIS A 37 6.64 3.82 17.31
N GLY A 38 6.64 3.23 16.11
CA GLY A 38 6.20 1.87 15.85
C GLY A 38 4.68 1.72 15.68
N GLY A 39 3.95 2.83 15.61
CA GLY A 39 2.55 2.90 15.23
C GLY A 39 2.35 2.52 13.77
N THR A 40 1.15 2.05 13.44
CA THR A 40 0.78 1.69 12.06
C THR A 40 0.22 2.92 11.37
N GLU A 41 0.89 3.37 10.31
CA GLU A 41 0.38 4.44 9.44
C GLU A 41 -0.52 3.87 8.34
N GLY A 42 -0.21 2.68 7.81
CA GLY A 42 -1.02 2.07 6.76
C GLY A 42 -0.39 0.86 6.08
N LEU A 43 -0.91 0.52 4.91
CA LEU A 43 -0.42 -0.54 4.03
C LEU A 43 -0.12 0.06 2.65
N VAL A 44 0.87 -0.49 1.97
CA VAL A 44 1.15 -0.16 0.56
C VAL A 44 1.34 -1.44 -0.24
N THR A 45 0.88 -1.44 -1.49
CA THR A 45 0.94 -2.59 -2.40
C THR A 45 1.72 -2.27 -3.66
N ILE A 46 2.07 -3.29 -4.45
CA ILE A 46 2.68 -3.08 -5.77
C ILE A 46 1.81 -2.19 -6.67
N ALA A 47 0.47 -2.31 -6.59
CA ALA A 47 -0.43 -1.53 -7.41
C ALA A 47 -0.28 -0.03 -7.12
N ASP A 48 -0.28 0.35 -5.84
CA ASP A 48 -0.08 1.74 -5.39
C ASP A 48 1.29 2.28 -5.85
N LEU A 49 2.36 1.49 -5.69
CA LEU A 49 3.70 1.92 -6.12
C LEU A 49 3.78 2.09 -7.64
N THR A 50 3.11 1.23 -8.40
CA THR A 50 3.09 1.34 -9.87
C THR A 50 2.22 2.48 -10.36
N SER A 51 1.09 2.79 -9.71
CA SER A 51 0.24 3.93 -10.07
C SER A 51 0.92 5.27 -9.83
N GLU A 52 1.81 5.37 -8.82
CA GLU A 52 2.61 6.59 -8.63
C GLU A 52 3.60 6.85 -9.78
N ILE A 53 4.07 5.81 -10.48
CA ILE A 53 5.00 5.96 -11.60
C ILE A 53 4.27 6.11 -12.94
N VAL A 54 3.28 5.24 -13.16
CA VAL A 54 2.58 5.12 -14.44
C VAL A 54 1.40 6.10 -14.53
N GLY A 55 0.90 6.57 -13.39
CA GLY A 55 -0.39 7.24 -13.28
C GLY A 55 -1.52 6.24 -13.04
N GLU A 56 -2.63 6.72 -12.50
CA GLU A 56 -3.89 5.97 -12.52
C GLU A 56 -4.33 5.85 -14.00
N GLU A 57 -4.77 4.67 -14.43
CA GLU A 57 -5.49 4.57 -15.70
C GLU A 57 -6.76 5.42 -15.53
N GLU A 58 -6.75 6.63 -16.08
CA GLU A 58 -7.96 7.42 -16.23
C GLU A 58 -8.94 6.54 -16.99
N ASP A 59 -9.93 5.97 -16.27
CA ASP A 59 -11.15 5.55 -16.93
C ASP A 59 -11.64 6.82 -17.63
N ALA A 60 -11.56 6.84 -18.97
CA ALA A 60 -11.55 8.01 -19.85
C ALA A 60 -12.83 8.88 -19.79
N ALA A 61 -13.64 8.69 -18.75
CA ALA A 61 -14.89 9.34 -18.53
C ALA A 61 -14.85 10.33 -17.34
N HIS A 62 -14.22 10.05 -16.18
CA HIS A 62 -14.44 10.89 -14.98
C HIS A 62 -13.24 10.90 -14.02
N GLY A 63 -12.28 11.79 -14.27
CA GLY A 63 -11.10 12.02 -13.44
C GLY A 63 -11.43 12.53 -12.03
N GLN A 64 -11.63 11.62 -11.10
CA GLN A 64 -11.54 11.90 -9.67
C GLN A 64 -10.48 10.97 -9.05
N PRO A 65 -9.48 11.50 -8.34
CA PRO A 65 -8.57 10.66 -7.57
C PRO A 65 -9.39 9.85 -6.56
N VAL A 66 -9.02 8.58 -6.35
CA VAL A 66 -9.68 7.73 -5.36
C VAL A 66 -9.43 8.33 -3.98
N ALA A 67 -10.40 9.11 -3.49
CA ALA A 67 -10.34 9.70 -2.16
C ALA A 67 -10.35 8.58 -1.11
N VAL A 68 -9.44 8.66 -0.12
CA VAL A 68 -9.45 7.80 1.06
C VAL A 68 -10.84 7.85 1.69
N ARG A 69 -11.62 6.78 1.51
CA ARG A 69 -12.99 6.69 2.02
C ARG A 69 -12.98 5.92 3.33
N THR A 70 -13.22 6.61 4.44
CA THR A 70 -13.56 5.91 5.69
C THR A 70 -14.89 5.18 5.49
N MET A 71 -14.84 3.85 5.40
CA MET A 71 -16.03 3.02 5.30
C MET A 71 -16.56 2.71 6.71
N ALA A 72 -17.88 2.78 6.87
CA ALA A 72 -18.54 2.36 8.10
C ALA A 72 -18.37 0.84 8.29
N PRO A 73 -18.36 0.34 9.54
CA PRO A 73 -18.23 -1.10 9.79
C PRO A 73 -19.27 -1.90 8.99
N GLY A 74 -18.80 -2.89 8.20
CA GLY A 74 -19.68 -3.81 7.46
C GLY A 74 -19.89 -3.51 5.98
N HIS A 75 -19.16 -2.55 5.39
CA HIS A 75 -19.15 -2.34 3.93
C HIS A 75 -17.77 -2.70 3.36
N TRP A 76 -17.76 -3.40 2.24
CA TRP A 76 -16.58 -3.80 1.46
C TRP A 76 -16.57 -3.06 0.13
#